data_AF-A0A7V0I9U0-F1
#
_entry.id   AF-A0A7V0I9U0-F1
#
_cell.length_a   1.000
_cell.length_b   1.000
_cell.length_c   1.000
_cell.angle_alpha   90.00
_cell.angle_beta   90.00
_cell.angle_gamma   90.00
#
_symmetry.space_group_name_H-M   'P 1'
#
loop_
_entity.id
_entity.type
_entity.pdbx_description
1 polymer ?
#
loop_
_entity_poly.entity_id
_entity_poly.type
_entity_poly.pdbx_seq_one_letter_code
_entity_poly.pdbx_strand_id
1 'polypeptide(L)'
;YGLTWEETVERLKRALKGFIIIGPKTTIPFYLKIVDDLDFKKGHFDTGYLETHPHLLDYKEEEQEVSKIARLIAEIHHRGFNPYAV
;
A
#
# COMPACT_ATOMS: atom_id res chain seq x y z
N TYR A 1 -8.25 -3.06 17.85
CA TYR A 1 -8.05 -3.82 19.09
C TYR A 1 -8.03 -5.30 18.76
N GLY A 2 -7.13 -6.08 19.36
CA GLY A 2 -7.08 -7.54 19.31
C GLY A 2 -6.69 -8.05 20.70
N LEU A 3 -7.10 -9.26 21.08
CA LEU A 3 -6.79 -9.84 22.39
C LEU A 3 -5.33 -10.31 22.46
N THR A 4 -4.73 -10.62 21.30
CA THR A 4 -3.32 -10.97 21.16
C THR A 4 -2.60 -9.99 20.24
N TRP A 5 -1.26 -9.99 20.31
CA TRP A 5 -0.42 -9.24 19.38
C TRP A 5 -0.65 -9.68 17.93
N GLU A 6 -0.65 -10.99 17.69
CA GLU A 6 -0.92 -11.57 16.38
C GLU A 6 -2.27 -11.12 15.81
N GLU A 7 -3.35 -11.17 16.60
CA GLU A 7 -4.67 -10.70 16.18
C GLU A 7 -4.65 -9.20 15.86
N THR A 8 -3.90 -8.42 16.64
CA THR A 8 -3.76 -6.97 16.43
C THR A 8 -3.03 -6.68 15.13
N VAL A 9 -1.92 -7.38 14.84
CA VAL A 9 -1.15 -7.24 13.60
C VAL A 9 -1.97 -7.67 12.38
N GLU A 10 -2.68 -8.80 12.46
CA GLU A 10 -3.54 -9.26 11.36
C GLU A 10 -4.72 -8.31 11.12
N ARG A 11 -5.32 -7.76 12.18
CA ARG A 11 -6.35 -6.72 12.05
C ARG A 11 -5.81 -5.45 11.40
N LEU A 12 -4.61 -5.00 11.79
CA LEU A 12 -3.94 -3.86 11.18
C LEU A 12 -3.68 -4.12 9.69
N LYS A 13 -3.11 -5.26 9.35
CA LYS A 13 -2.87 -5.68 7.96
C LYS A 13 -4.14 -5.71 7.13
N ARG A 14 -5.22 -6.27 7.66
CA ARG A 14 -6.54 -6.29 7.00
C ARG A 14 -7.10 -4.88 6.80
N ALA A 15 -6.99 -4.01 7.81
CA ALA A 15 -7.45 -2.63 7.71
C ALA A 15 -6.68 -1.87 6.63
N LEU A 16 -5.34 -1.98 6.62
CA LEU A 16 -4.46 -1.38 5.62
C LEU A 16 -4.82 -1.82 4.19
N LYS A 17 -5.08 -3.12 3.98
CA LYS A 17 -5.53 -3.64 2.67
C LYS A 17 -6.95 -3.21 2.28
N GLY A 18 -7.78 -2.84 3.25
CA GLY A 18 -9.16 -2.42 3.01
C GLY A 18 -9.29 -0.95 2.60
N PHE A 19 -8.26 -0.13 2.76
CA PHE A 19 -8.30 1.26 2.34
C PHE A 19 -8.16 1.40 0.83
N ILE A 20 -9.11 2.09 0.22
CA ILE A 20 -9.04 2.53 -1.17
C ILE A 20 -8.86 4.04 -1.16
N ILE A 21 -7.62 4.49 -1.36
CA ILE A 21 -7.27 5.91 -1.45
C ILE A 21 -6.73 6.14 -2.86
N ILE A 22 -7.38 7.04 -3.60
CA ILE A 22 -7.06 7.33 -5.00
C ILE A 22 -6.56 8.77 -5.09
N GLY A 23 -5.42 8.97 -5.75
CA GLY A 23 -4.84 10.29 -5.98
C GLY A 23 -3.53 10.51 -5.22
N PRO A 24 -3.56 10.79 -3.91
CA PRO A 24 -2.35 11.06 -3.15
C PRO A 24 -1.56 9.77 -2.88
N LYS A 25 -0.23 9.90 -2.85
CA LYS A 25 0.65 8.86 -2.33
C LYS A 25 0.39 8.66 -0.84
N THR A 26 0.46 7.41 -0.39
CA THR A 26 0.21 7.05 1.00
C THR A 26 1.36 6.20 1.55
N THR A 27 1.50 6.18 2.86
CA THR A 27 2.47 5.32 3.57
C THR A 27 1.95 3.89 3.77
N ILE A 28 0.78 3.54 3.22
CA ILE A 28 0.19 2.20 3.35
C ILE A 28 1.16 1.09 2.90
N PRO A 29 1.85 1.19 1.74
CA PRO A 29 2.79 0.15 1.31
C PRO A 29 3.93 -0.09 2.30
N PHE A 30 4.44 0.97 2.92
CA PHE A 30 5.45 0.90 3.96
C PHE A 30 4.94 0.18 5.21
N TYR A 31 3.76 0.56 5.72
CA TYR A 31 3.19 -0.13 6.87
C TYR A 31 2.84 -1.59 6.58
N LEU A 32 2.44 -1.91 5.35
CA LEU A 32 2.22 -3.30 4.92
C LEU A 32 3.51 -4.13 4.98
N LYS A 33 4.67 -3.54 4.64
CA LYS A 33 5.97 -4.21 4.80
C LYS A 33 6.31 -4.46 6.26
N ILE A 34 6.10 -3.47 7.14
CA ILE A 34 6.36 -3.63 8.58
C ILE A 34 5.51 -4.75 9.16
N VAL A 35 4.20 -4.75 8.92
CA VAL A 35 3.32 -5.79 9.47
C VAL A 35 3.57 -7.17 8.89
N ASP A 36 4.27 -7.28 7.76
CA ASP A 36 4.66 -8.56 7.17
C ASP A 36 6.02 -9.08 7.67
N ASP A 37 6.83 -8.23 8.30
CA ASP A 37 8.12 -8.58 8.87
C ASP A 37 8.02 -9.55 10.05
N LEU A 38 8.94 -10.51 10.13
CA LEU A 38 8.92 -11.57 11.13
C LEU A 38 9.22 -11.05 12.53
N ASP A 39 10.15 -10.10 12.67
CA ASP A 39 10.53 -9.56 13.98
C ASP A 39 9.42 -8.65 14.52
N PHE A 40 8.78 -7.87 13.64
CA PHE A 40 7.58 -7.13 14.01
C PHE A 40 6.43 -8.06 14.45
N LYS A 41 6.15 -9.14 13.71
CA LYS A 41 5.14 -10.15 14.10
C LYS A 41 5.43 -10.83 15.43
N LYS A 42 6.71 -11.00 15.79
CA LYS A 42 7.13 -11.55 17.10
C LYS A 42 7.13 -10.50 18.22
N GLY A 43 6.92 -9.22 17.89
CA GLY A 43 6.98 -8.12 18.86
C GLY A 43 8.40 -7.72 19.23
N HIS A 44 9.40 -8.06 18.41
CA HIS A 44 10.80 -7.74 18.60
C HIS A 44 11.16 -6.46 17.83
N PHE A 45 10.82 -5.30 18.39
CA PHE A 45 11.15 -4.00 17.80
C PHE A 45 11.42 -2.95 18.88
N ASP A 46 12.22 -1.94 18.54
CA ASP A 46 12.57 -0.80 19.38
C ASP A 46 12.53 0.51 18.57
N THR A 47 13.00 1.61 19.17
CA THR A 47 13.02 2.92 18.52
C THR A 47 13.98 3.02 17.33
N GLY A 48 14.98 2.14 17.25
CA GLY A 48 15.96 2.04 16.16
C GLY A 48 15.61 0.95 15.12
N TYR A 49 14.43 0.34 15.20
CA TYR A 49 14.05 -0.80 14.37
C TYR A 49 14.23 -0.58 12.86
N LEU A 50 13.97 0.64 12.38
CA LEU A 50 14.14 0.97 10.95
C LEU A 50 15.61 1.03 10.52
N GLU A 51 16.54 1.33 11.43
CA GLU A 51 17.98 1.37 11.14
C GLU A 51 18.54 -0.04 10.92
N THR A 52 17.98 -1.02 11.64
CA THR A 52 18.37 -2.44 11.55
C THR A 52 17.64 -3.20 10.44
N HIS A 53 16.53 -2.66 9.92
CA HIS A 53 15.68 -3.28 8.89
C HIS A 53 15.52 -2.37 7.65
N PRO A 54 16.61 -2.01 6.96
CA PRO A 54 16.55 -1.11 5.80
C PRO A 54 15.71 -1.66 4.64
N HIS A 55 15.52 -2.98 4.55
CA HIS A 55 14.66 -3.61 3.55
C HIS A 55 13.17 -3.21 3.67
N LEU A 56 12.74 -2.69 4.81
CA LEU A 56 11.37 -2.21 5.01
C LEU A 56 11.09 -0.91 4.22
N LEU A 57 12.15 -0.17 3.88
CA LEU A 57 12.05 1.02 3.04
C LEU A 57 12.00 0.67 1.54
N ASP A 58 12.32 -0.57 1.17
CA ASP A 58 12.16 -1.07 -0.20
C ASP A 58 10.72 -1.58 -0.43
N TYR A 59 9.82 -0.61 -0.66
CA TYR A 59 8.44 -0.86 -1.06
C TYR A 59 8.17 -0.31 -2.46
N LYS A 60 7.45 -1.09 -3.25
CA LYS A 60 6.99 -0.64 -4.56
C LYS A 60 5.73 0.20 -4.37
N GLU A 61 5.75 1.42 -4.89
CA GLU A 61 4.53 2.16 -5.12
C GLU A 61 3.80 1.50 -6.31
N GLU A 62 2.80 0.68 -6.01
CA GLU A 62 1.93 0.13 -7.04
C GLU A 62 0.90 1.19 -7.46
N GLU A 63 1.05 1.71 -8.68
CA GLU A 63 0.01 2.52 -9.30
C GLU A 63 -1.21 1.64 -9.57
N GLN A 64 -2.35 1.99 -8.96
CA GLN A 64 -3.59 1.23 -9.12
C GLN A 64 -4.01 1.23 -10.60
N GLU A 65 -4.31 0.05 -11.15
CA GLU A 65 -4.79 -0.13 -12.53
C GLU A 65 -6.02 0.75 -12.82
N VAL A 66 -6.88 0.95 -11.81
CA VAL A 66 -8.03 1.86 -11.90
C VAL A 66 -7.61 3.29 -12.23
N SER A 67 -6.49 3.77 -11.67
CA SER A 67 -5.97 5.11 -11.95
C SER A 67 -5.47 5.23 -13.39
N LYS A 68 -4.81 4.18 -13.91
CA LYS A 68 -4.37 4.11 -15.32
C LYS A 68 -5.58 4.16 -16.27
N ILE A 69 -6.61 3.37 -15.98
CA ILE A 69 -7.85 3.35 -16.76
C ILE A 69 -8.58 4.70 -16.67
N ALA A 70 -8.70 5.28 -15.48
CA ALA A 70 -9.34 6.58 -15.29
C ALA A 70 -8.62 7.68 -16.09
N ARG A 71 -7.29 7.66 -16.10
CA ARG A 71 -6.48 8.59 -16.91
C ARG A 71 -6.74 8.40 -18.41
N LEU A 72 -6.76 7.16 -18.88
CA LEU A 72 -7.06 6.85 -20.29
C LEU A 72 -8.46 7.33 -20.69
N ILE A 73 -9.47 7.05 -19.87
CA ILE A 73 -10.86 7.48 -20.10
C ILE A 73 -10.95 9.01 -20.13
N ALA A 74 -10.28 9.70 -19.21
CA ALA A 74 -10.23 11.17 -19.18
C ALA A 74 -9.58 11.74 -20.45
N GLU A 75 -8.50 11.11 -20.94
CA GLU A 75 -7.82 11.51 -22.18
C GLU A 75 -8.72 11.35 -23.41
N ILE A 76 -9.41 10.21 -23.55
CA ILE A 76 -10.33 9.96 -24.68
C ILE A 76 -11.51 10.93 -24.64
N HIS A 77 -12.11 11.16 -23.47
CA HIS A 77 -13.21 12.12 -23.33
C HIS A 77 -12.77 13.55 -23.65
N HIS A 78 -11.57 13.96 -23.21
CA HIS A 78 -11.04 15.28 -23.54
C HIS A 78 -10.82 15.47 -25.05
N ARG A 79 -10.36 14.43 -25.76
CA ARG A 79 -10.11 14.48 -27.21
C ARG A 79 -11.38 14.33 -28.05
N GLY A 80 -12.45 13.77 -27.50
CA GLY A 80 -13.71 13.53 -28.21
C GLY A 80 -13.69 12.37 -29.21
N PHE A 81 -12.55 11.68 -29.37
CA PHE A 81 -12.43 10.43 -30.14
C PHE A 81 -11.32 9.55 -29.55
N ASN A 82 -11.41 8.22 -29.75
CA ASN A 82 -10.41 7.27 -29.27
C ASN A 82 -9.33 7.03 -30.34
N PRO A 83 -8.08 7.49 -30.15
CA PRO A 83 -7.00 7.32 -31.14
C PRO A 83 -6.48 5.88 -31.22
N TYR A 84 -6.85 5.01 -30.27
CA TYR A 84 -6.43 3.61 -30.20
C TYR A 84 -7.49 2.64 -30.74
N ALA A 85 -8.66 3.15 -31.15
CA ALA A 85 -9.65 2.34 -31.86
C ALA A 85 -9.20 2.18 -33.32
N VAL A 86 -8.94 0.93 -33.73
CA VAL A 86 -8.72 0.53 -35.13
C VAL A 86 -10.05 0.34 -35.82
#